data_AF-A0A0M8NNK4-F1
#
_entry.id   AF-A0A0M8NNK4-F1
#
_cell.length_a   1.000
_cell.length_b   1.000
_cell.length_c   1.000
_cell.angle_alpha   90.00
_cell.angle_beta   90.00
_cell.angle_gamma   90.00
#
_symmetry.space_group_name_H-M   'P 1'
#
loop_
_entity.id
_entity.type
_entity.pdbx_description
1 polymer ?
#
loop_
_entity_poly.entity_id
_entity_poly.type
_entity_poly.pdbx_seq_one_letter_code
_entity_poly.pdbx_strand_id
1 'polypeptide(L)'
;MLTKYLMGKPTRLWDEYLTKAVFAARVREHAVTKMSPYFLVYGVHPRIAANNNDQPGAQAKSDKDEQIQQLADARSKANELLLVHAIKKQKVRDSAVTKTSFKPDDWVLIRNESK
;
A
#
# COMPACT_ATOMS: atom_id res chain seq x y z
N MET A 1 -0.52 -3.90 -11.73
CA MET A 1 -1.87 -3.55 -12.24
C MET A 1 -1.78 -2.99 -13.64
N LEU A 2 -0.94 -1.98 -13.88
CA LEU A 2 -0.74 -1.39 -15.22
C LEU A 2 -0.33 -2.44 -16.29
N THR A 3 0.63 -3.30 -15.97
CA THR A 3 1.05 -4.40 -16.85
C THR A 3 -0.08 -5.35 -17.22
N LYS A 4 -1.05 -5.60 -16.32
CA LYS A 4 -2.22 -6.44 -16.59
C LYS A 4 -3.18 -5.78 -17.58
N TYR A 5 -3.35 -4.46 -17.52
CA TYR A 5 -4.18 -3.71 -18.48
C TYR A 5 -3.57 -3.66 -19.88
N LEU A 6 -2.25 -3.80 -19.98
CA LEU A 6 -1.49 -3.80 -21.23
C LEU A 6 -1.22 -5.20 -21.80
N MET A 7 -1.71 -6.27 -21.15
CA MET A 7 -1.57 -7.63 -21.69
C MET A 7 -2.25 -7.73 -23.07
N GLY A 8 -1.47 -8.10 -24.10
CA GLY A 8 -1.94 -8.17 -25.49
C GLY A 8 -2.09 -6.82 -26.19
N LYS A 9 -1.60 -5.72 -25.60
CA LYS A 9 -1.68 -4.36 -26.17
C LYS A 9 -0.29 -3.71 -26.27
N PRO A 10 -0.10 -2.74 -27.18
CA PRO A 10 1.15 -1.97 -27.24
C PRO A 10 1.45 -1.22 -25.93
N THR A 11 2.69 -1.33 -25.44
CA THR A 11 3.14 -0.65 -24.21
C THR A 11 3.02 0.87 -24.29
N ARG A 12 3.07 1.45 -25.49
CA ARG A 12 2.95 2.90 -25.73
C ARG A 12 1.61 3.49 -25.22
N LEU A 13 0.58 2.67 -25.08
CA LEU A 13 -0.74 3.08 -24.60
C LEU A 13 -0.84 3.16 -23.07
N TRP A 14 0.27 3.02 -22.33
CA TRP A 14 0.26 2.96 -20.87
C TRP A 14 -0.42 4.17 -20.22
N ASP A 15 -0.31 5.35 -20.83
CA ASP A 15 -0.86 6.61 -20.33
C ASP A 15 -2.40 6.55 -20.22
N GLU A 16 -3.07 5.97 -21.22
CA GLU A 16 -4.53 5.80 -21.24
C GLU A 16 -5.04 4.93 -20.07
N TYR A 17 -4.20 4.01 -19.58
CA TYR A 17 -4.55 3.09 -18.49
C TYR A 17 -4.02 3.55 -17.13
N LEU A 18 -3.22 4.63 -17.07
CA LEU A 18 -2.57 5.09 -15.85
C LEU A 18 -3.61 5.44 -14.79
N THR A 19 -4.60 6.27 -15.13
CA THR A 19 -5.67 6.70 -14.22
C THR A 19 -6.44 5.51 -13.64
N LYS A 20 -6.78 4.52 -14.49
CA LYS A 20 -7.46 3.28 -14.07
C LYS A 20 -6.58 2.46 -13.13
N ALA A 21 -5.29 2.36 -13.42
CA ALA A 21 -4.34 1.62 -12.58
C ALA A 21 -4.12 2.29 -11.22
N VAL A 22 -4.02 3.62 -11.18
CA VAL A 22 -3.89 4.41 -9.95
C VAL A 22 -5.14 4.27 -9.09
N PHE A 23 -6.33 4.42 -9.68
CA PHE A 23 -7.58 4.24 -8.94
C PHE A 23 -7.67 2.82 -8.36
N ALA A 24 -7.45 1.79 -9.18
CA ALA A 24 -7.47 0.40 -8.71
C ALA A 24 -6.44 0.11 -7.61
N ALA A 25 -5.29 0.78 -7.61
CA ALA A 25 -4.30 0.67 -6.55
C ALA A 25 -4.76 1.33 -5.24
N ARG A 26 -5.47 2.48 -5.31
CA ARG A 26 -5.98 3.20 -4.14
C ARG A 26 -7.17 2.50 -3.47
N VAL A 27 -8.01 1.83 -4.26
CA VAL A 27 -9.19 1.12 -3.77
C VAL A 27 -8.82 -0.19 -3.06
N ARG A 28 -7.74 -0.85 -3.51
CA ARG A 28 -7.36 -2.17 -2.99
C ARG A 28 -6.94 -2.09 -1.53
N GLU A 29 -7.47 -2.99 -0.72
CA GLU A 29 -7.03 -3.16 0.67
C GLU A 29 -5.58 -3.64 0.73
N HIS A 30 -4.81 -2.99 1.59
CA HIS A 30 -3.46 -3.40 1.86
C HIS A 30 -3.44 -4.66 2.74
N ALA A 31 -2.59 -5.63 2.41
CA ALA A 31 -2.64 -6.97 3.00
C ALA A 31 -2.44 -7.01 4.52
N VAL A 32 -1.66 -6.07 5.07
CA VAL A 32 -1.34 -5.98 6.50
C VAL A 32 -2.42 -5.20 7.26
N THR A 33 -2.77 -4.01 6.78
CA THR A 33 -3.69 -3.10 7.48
C THR A 33 -5.14 -3.44 7.26
N LYS A 34 -5.45 -4.23 6.21
CA LYS A 34 -6.82 -4.55 5.76
C LYS A 34 -7.66 -3.32 5.44
N MET A 35 -7.00 -2.18 5.18
CA MET A 35 -7.63 -0.92 4.84
C MET A 35 -7.12 -0.46 3.48
N SER A 36 -7.98 0.18 2.70
CA SER A 36 -7.60 0.77 1.42
C SER A 36 -6.99 2.16 1.62
N PRO A 37 -5.99 2.55 0.81
CA PRO A 37 -5.51 3.93 0.80
C PRO A 37 -6.62 4.96 0.58
N TYR A 38 -7.62 4.63 -0.25
CA TYR A 38 -8.77 5.51 -0.48
C TYR A 38 -9.55 5.78 0.81
N PHE A 39 -9.86 4.74 1.59
CA PHE A 39 -10.56 4.87 2.86
C PHE A 39 -9.74 5.68 3.88
N LEU A 40 -8.43 5.42 3.97
CA LEU A 40 -7.56 6.16 4.90
C LEU A 40 -7.42 7.65 4.57
N VAL A 41 -7.64 8.05 3.31
CA VAL A 41 -7.61 9.45 2.89
C VAL A 41 -8.97 10.11 3.13
N TYR A 42 -10.04 9.49 2.67
CA TYR A 42 -11.37 10.12 2.59
C TYR A 42 -12.34 9.71 3.70
N GLY A 43 -12.03 8.70 4.51
CA GLY A 43 -12.95 8.15 5.52
C GLY A 43 -14.17 7.43 4.96
N VAL A 44 -14.24 7.25 3.63
CA VAL A 44 -15.39 6.67 2.93
C VAL A 44 -14.90 5.62 1.95
N HIS A 45 -15.65 4.52 1.81
CA HIS A 45 -15.36 3.50 0.82
C HIS A 45 -15.71 3.99 -0.59
N PRO A 46 -14.87 3.70 -1.59
CA PRO A 46 -15.11 4.11 -2.97
C PRO A 46 -16.34 3.40 -3.53
N ARG A 47 -17.24 4.15 -4.17
CA ARG A 47 -18.41 3.57 -4.85
C ARG A 47 -17.96 2.93 -6.16
N ILE A 48 -18.10 1.61 -6.26
CA ILE A 48 -17.67 0.82 -7.41
C ILE A 48 -18.80 -0.12 -7.77
N ALA A 49 -19.02 -0.33 -9.07
CA ALA A 49 -20.10 -1.19 -9.58
C ALA A 49 -20.08 -2.63 -9.04
N ALA A 50 -18.93 -3.12 -8.55
CA ALA A 50 -18.80 -4.44 -7.93
C ALA A 50 -19.28 -4.48 -6.45
N ASN A 51 -19.49 -3.32 -5.82
CA ASN A 51 -19.91 -3.23 -4.43
C ASN A 51 -21.45 -3.14 -4.35
N ASN A 52 -22.13 -4.29 -4.42
CA ASN A 52 -23.59 -4.38 -4.37
C ASN A 52 -24.20 -4.01 -2.98
N ASN A 53 -23.36 -3.72 -1.98
CA ASN A 53 -23.80 -3.45 -0.61
C ASN A 53 -24.00 -1.96 -0.29
N ASP A 54 -23.61 -1.05 -1.18
CA ASP A 54 -23.84 0.39 -0.98
C ASP A 54 -25.24 0.77 -1.48
N GLN A 55 -26.28 0.47 -0.69
CA GLN A 55 -27.59 1.05 -0.95
C GLN A 55 -27.50 2.59 -0.86
N PRO A 56 -27.93 3.34 -1.89
CA PRO A 56 -27.95 4.81 -1.86
C PRO A 56 -29.03 5.28 -0.89
N GLY A 57 -28.71 5.35 0.40
CA GLY A 57 -29.63 5.79 1.45
C GLY A 57 -29.24 5.42 2.88
N ALA A 58 -28.30 4.48 3.09
CA ALA A 58 -27.92 4.00 4.42
C ALA A 58 -26.75 4.75 5.08
N GLN A 59 -26.18 5.77 4.43
CA GLN A 59 -25.42 6.79 5.17
C GLN A 59 -26.43 7.63 5.93
N ALA A 60 -26.85 7.14 7.09
CA ALA A 60 -27.34 8.00 8.15
C ALA A 60 -26.36 9.18 8.26
N LYS A 61 -26.87 10.39 8.43
CA LYS A 61 -26.06 11.58 8.69
C LYS A 61 -25.38 11.39 10.06
N SER A 62 -24.35 10.54 10.12
CA SER A 62 -23.45 10.47 11.26
C SER A 62 -22.77 11.82 11.37
N ASP A 63 -22.52 12.24 12.60
CA ASP A 63 -21.90 13.53 12.82
C ASP A 63 -20.54 13.56 12.11
N LYS A 64 -20.22 14.66 11.42
CA LYS A 64 -18.97 14.74 10.65
C LYS A 64 -17.75 14.61 11.56
N ASP A 65 -17.89 15.07 12.80
CA ASP A 65 -16.84 15.00 13.81
C ASP A 65 -16.56 13.56 14.24
N GLU A 66 -17.61 12.73 14.37
CA GLU A 66 -17.44 11.30 14.65
C GLU A 66 -16.72 10.58 13.50
N GLN A 67 -17.03 10.92 12.24
CA GLN A 67 -16.34 10.36 11.08
C GLN A 67 -14.85 10.74 11.06
N ILE A 68 -14.52 11.98 11.43
CA ILE A 68 -13.13 12.45 11.50
C ILE A 68 -12.38 11.71 12.60
N GLN A 69 -12.99 11.50 13.77
CA GLN A 69 -12.39 10.72 14.85
C GLN A 69 -12.16 9.27 14.43
N GLN A 70 -13.17 8.60 13.86
CA GLN A 70 -13.03 7.23 13.35
C GLN A 70 -11.91 7.12 12.30
N LEU A 71 -11.77 8.12 11.42
CA LEU A 71 -10.70 8.18 10.44
C LEU A 71 -9.32 8.35 11.09
N ALA A 72 -9.20 9.20 12.12
CA ALA A 72 -7.97 9.37 12.88
C ALA A 72 -7.56 8.06 13.59
N ASP A 73 -8.52 7.37 14.21
CA ASP A 73 -8.31 6.08 14.86
C ASP A 73 -7.88 5.01 13.85
N ALA A 74 -8.54 4.95 12.69
CA ALA A 74 -8.19 4.04 11.61
C ALA A 74 -6.76 4.29 11.10
N ARG A 75 -6.33 5.55 10.98
CA ARG A 75 -4.96 5.92 10.61
C ARG A 75 -3.95 5.49 11.68
N SER A 76 -4.24 5.76 12.95
CA SER A 76 -3.39 5.35 14.07
C SER A 76 -3.18 3.83 14.08
N LYS A 77 -4.28 3.08 13.99
CA LYS A 77 -4.27 1.61 13.93
C LYS A 77 -3.51 1.08 12.72
N ALA A 78 -3.73 1.67 11.54
CA ALA A 78 -2.99 1.29 10.33
C ALA A 78 -1.48 1.49 10.50
N ASN A 79 -1.05 2.61 11.09
CA ASN A 79 0.35 2.88 11.37
C ASN A 79 0.96 1.89 12.36
N GLU A 80 0.25 1.57 13.44
CA GLU A 80 0.67 0.56 14.42
C GLU A 80 0.88 -0.81 13.75
N LEU A 81 -0.09 -1.27 12.96
CA LEU A 81 0.00 -2.55 12.24
C LEU A 81 1.19 -2.58 11.26
N LEU A 82 1.43 -1.48 10.54
CA LEU A 82 2.58 -1.36 9.64
C LEU A 82 3.91 -1.41 10.39
N LEU A 83 4.00 -0.72 11.54
CA LEU A 83 5.19 -0.69 12.37
C LEU A 83 5.49 -2.09 12.94
N VAL A 84 4.50 -2.75 13.54
CA VAL A 84 4.65 -4.11 14.07
C VAL A 84 5.09 -5.09 12.97
N HIS A 85 4.47 -4.99 11.79
CA HIS A 85 4.84 -5.82 10.65
C HIS A 85 6.27 -5.51 10.16
N ALA A 86 6.68 -4.24 10.12
CA ALA A 86 8.02 -3.83 9.74
C ALA A 86 9.09 -4.38 10.71
N ILE A 87 8.87 -4.27 12.03
CA ILE A 87 9.76 -4.85 13.05
C ILE A 87 9.87 -6.37 12.87
N LYS A 88 8.74 -7.07 12.67
CA LYS A 88 8.76 -8.52 12.46
C LYS A 88 9.54 -8.90 11.21
N LYS A 89 9.33 -8.18 10.11
CA LYS A 89 10.03 -8.42 8.83
C LYS A 89 11.52 -8.10 8.92
N GLN A 90 11.88 -7.04 9.65
CA GLN A 90 13.27 -6.70 9.93
C GLN A 90 13.98 -7.84 10.67
N LYS A 91 13.40 -8.36 11.76
CA LYS A 91 13.97 -9.48 12.51
C LYS A 91 14.26 -10.71 11.62
N VAL A 92 13.32 -11.06 10.74
CA VAL A 92 13.48 -12.18 9.80
C VAL A 92 14.61 -11.91 8.80
N ARG A 93 14.72 -10.68 8.30
CA ARG A 93 15.78 -10.30 7.36
C ARG A 93 17.15 -10.29 8.05
N ASP A 94 17.22 -9.73 9.25
CA ASP A 94 18.44 -9.65 10.04
C ASP A 94 18.97 -11.05 10.41
N SER A 95 18.09 -12.03 10.66
CA SER A 95 18.51 -13.43 10.88
C SER A 95 19.03 -14.12 9.62
N ALA A 96 18.63 -13.66 8.44
CA ALA A 96 19.08 -14.24 7.17
C ALA A 96 20.39 -13.59 6.66
N VAL A 97 20.79 -12.46 7.23
CA VAL A 97 22.00 -11.73 6.83
C VAL A 97 23.18 -12.22 7.66
N THR A 98 24.19 -12.78 7.01
CA THR A 98 25.49 -13.01 7.63
C THR A 98 26.16 -11.65 7.86
N LYS A 99 26.30 -11.24 9.13
CA LYS A 99 27.01 -10.01 9.48
C LYS A 99 28.51 -10.23 9.26
N THR A 100 29.05 -9.71 8.17
CA THR A 100 30.48 -9.64 7.92
C THR A 100 31.04 -8.39 8.60
N SER A 101 32.01 -8.57 9.51
CA SER A 101 32.81 -7.47 10.06
C SER A 101 34.16 -7.42 9.34
N PHE A 102 34.51 -6.28 8.78
CA PHE A 102 35.81 -6.05 8.15
C PHE A 102 36.75 -5.36 9.13
N LYS A 103 38.04 -5.72 9.08
CA LYS A 103 39.12 -5.04 9.81
C LYS A 103 39.87 -4.09 8.86
N PRO A 104 40.57 -3.07 9.38
CA PRO A 104 41.55 -2.33 8.59
C PRO A 104 42.52 -3.32 7.91
N ASP A 105 42.82 -3.07 6.63
CA ASP A 105 43.65 -3.90 5.73
C ASP A 105 43.01 -5.17 5.13
N ASP A 106 41.71 -5.42 5.35
CA ASP A 106 40.99 -6.49 4.65
C ASP A 106 40.73 -6.13 3.18
N TRP A 107 41.14 -7.00 2.25
CA TRP A 107 40.83 -6.87 0.83
C TRP A 107 39.37 -7.25 0.57
N VAL A 108 38.58 -6.30 0.07
CA VAL A 108 37.16 -6.49 -0.26
C VAL A 108 36.90 -6.28 -1.75
N LEU A 109 36.02 -7.12 -2.32
CA LEU A 109 35.59 -6.98 -3.70
C LEU A 109 34.40 -6.03 -3.78
N ILE A 110 34.58 -4.88 -4.42
CA ILE A 110 33.50 -3.94 -4.71
C ILE A 110 32.89 -4.33 -6.07
N ARG A 111 31.57 -4.55 -6.11
CA ARG A 111 30.86 -4.67 -7.39
C ARG A 111 30.70 -3.29 -8.00
N ASN A 112 31.19 -3.12 -9.23
CA ASN A 112 30.87 -1.94 -10.02
C ASN A 112 29.42 -2.07 -10.54
N GLU A 113 28.53 -1.22 -10.04
CA GLU A 113 27.12 -1.20 -10.43
C GLU A 113 26.86 -0.31 -11.68
N SER A 114 27.89 0.32 -12.24
CA SER A 114 27.75 1.04 -13.51
C SER A 114 27.66 0.05 -14.68
N LYS A 115 26.56 0.15 -15.43
CA LYS A 115 26.38 -0.40 -16.77
C LYS A 115 25.75 0.68 -17.64
#